data_AF-A0A0R2NVR3-F1
#
_entry.id   AF-A0A0R2NVR3-F1
#
_cell.length_a   1.000
_cell.length_b   1.000
_cell.length_c   1.000
_cell.angle_alpha   90.00
_cell.angle_beta   90.00
_cell.angle_gamma   90.00
#
_symmetry.space_group_name_H-M   'P 1'
#
loop_
_entity.id
_entity.type
_entity.pdbx_description
1 polymer ?
#
loop_
_entity_poly.entity_id
_entity_poly.type
_entity_poly.pdbx_seq_one_letter_code
_entity_poly.pdbx_strand_id
1 'polypeptide(L)'
;MYAVKSIIPLQHYRDQIPEVQIKNMKNDGVKFQTIYNKFVELGIKGARNKNKVRDDLDYYIELGFFVKLQNENHQQLYYQTHIGGDLKTDMYLLEGVKFVKTLLDTKFKKINDEWEKLDKDKLFYKQKTFGKGKYSKPTKKLERWIMLLDSIIVITQNLMGTRETMDYDMLKDNYSKLITNTIKELNKFTKLVHSTSKENQRAVEVVFARMPFKMTF
;
A
#
# COMPACT_ATOMS: atom_id res chain seq x y z
N MET A 1 -11.63 -17.68 12.48
CA MET A 1 -12.28 -16.44 12.01
C MET A 1 -11.33 -15.30 12.32
N TYR A 2 -10.63 -14.74 11.33
CA TYR A 2 -9.81 -13.55 11.57
C TYR A 2 -10.79 -12.38 11.75
N ALA A 3 -10.83 -11.81 12.95
CA ALA A 3 -11.62 -10.60 13.19
C ALA A 3 -11.11 -9.53 12.23
N VAL A 4 -11.94 -9.11 11.27
CA VAL A 4 -11.65 -7.96 10.43
C VAL A 4 -11.39 -6.81 11.38
N LYS A 5 -10.15 -6.30 11.42
CA LYS A 5 -9.76 -5.18 12.26
C LYS A 5 -10.77 -4.07 11.96
N SER A 6 -11.66 -3.74 12.91
CA SER A 6 -12.66 -2.69 12.73
C SER A 6 -11.89 -1.42 12.42
N ILE A 7 -11.89 -0.95 11.18
CA ILE A 7 -11.17 0.25 10.74
C ILE A 7 -12.15 1.42 10.61
N ILE A 8 -11.74 2.64 10.95
CA ILE A 8 -12.54 3.83 10.66
C ILE A 8 -12.55 4.03 9.13
N PRO A 9 -13.72 4.13 8.47
CA PRO A 9 -13.80 4.29 7.02
C PRO A 9 -12.94 5.43 6.46
N LEU A 10 -12.27 5.17 5.33
CA LEU A 10 -11.40 6.12 4.61
C LEU A 10 -12.10 7.46 4.36
N GLN A 11 -13.39 7.43 4.01
CA GLN A 11 -14.15 8.64 3.68
C GLN A 11 -14.14 9.66 4.82
N HIS A 12 -14.23 9.21 6.09
CA HIS A 12 -14.14 10.13 7.22
C HIS A 12 -12.80 10.87 7.25
N TYR A 13 -11.71 10.23 6.85
CA TYR A 13 -10.41 10.91 6.76
C TYR A 13 -10.35 11.85 5.56
N ARG A 14 -10.89 11.46 4.39
CA ARG A 14 -10.98 12.33 3.21
C ARG A 14 -11.78 13.60 3.50
N ASP A 15 -12.88 13.49 4.25
CA ASP A 15 -13.70 14.66 4.59
C ASP A 15 -12.98 15.67 5.49
N GLN A 16 -11.90 15.28 6.19
CA GLN A 16 -11.20 16.12 7.15
C GLN A 16 -9.79 16.54 6.72
N ILE A 17 -9.20 15.83 5.77
CA ILE A 17 -7.86 16.10 5.28
C ILE A 17 -8.02 16.84 3.95
N PRO A 18 -7.46 18.03 3.78
CA PRO A 18 -7.60 18.78 2.54
C PRO A 18 -6.79 18.12 1.41
N GLU A 19 -7.33 18.22 0.19
CA GLU A 19 -6.53 18.06 -1.01
C GLU A 19 -5.50 19.20 -1.08
N VAL A 20 -4.29 18.89 -1.55
CA VAL A 20 -3.23 19.91 -1.67
C VAL A 20 -3.68 21.01 -2.64
N GLN A 21 -3.39 22.28 -2.33
CA GLN A 21 -3.28 23.35 -3.32
C GLN A 21 -1.80 23.74 -3.46
N ILE A 22 -1.20 23.57 -4.65
CA ILE A 22 0.27 23.64 -4.85
C ILE A 22 0.87 24.99 -4.41
N LYS A 23 0.10 26.08 -4.44
CA LYS A 23 0.63 27.40 -4.04
C LYS A 23 0.99 27.49 -2.54
N ASN A 24 0.43 26.63 -1.68
CA ASN A 24 0.53 26.76 -0.22
C ASN A 24 0.78 25.44 0.52
N MET A 25 1.53 24.50 -0.07
CA MET A 25 1.84 23.19 0.55
C MET A 25 2.35 23.29 1.99
N LYS A 26 2.97 24.40 2.42
CA LYS A 26 3.56 24.54 3.75
C LYS A 26 2.58 24.87 4.89
N ASN A 27 1.37 25.36 4.60
CA ASN A 27 0.46 25.90 5.62
C ASN A 27 -0.97 25.33 5.59
N ASP A 28 -1.38 24.70 4.50
CA ASP A 28 -2.80 24.35 4.31
C ASP A 28 -3.13 22.89 4.68
N GLY A 29 -2.16 22.14 5.19
CA GLY A 29 -2.39 20.78 5.68
C GLY A 29 -3.05 20.76 7.04
N VAL A 30 -3.67 19.63 7.40
CA VAL A 30 -4.36 19.50 8.68
C VAL A 30 -3.48 18.81 9.72
N LYS A 31 -3.56 19.23 10.98
CA LYS A 31 -2.87 18.55 12.10
C LYS A 31 -3.68 17.32 12.53
N PHE A 32 -2.98 16.28 12.99
CA PHE A 32 -3.64 15.09 13.54
C PHE A 32 -4.65 15.43 14.65
N GLN A 33 -4.32 16.36 15.53
CA GLN A 33 -5.21 16.75 16.63
C GLN A 33 -6.53 17.35 16.12
N THR A 34 -6.50 18.09 15.01
CA THR A 34 -7.69 18.66 14.38
C THR A 34 -8.59 17.55 13.81
N ILE A 35 -8.00 16.57 13.10
CA ILE A 35 -8.73 15.39 12.59
C ILE A 35 -9.40 14.65 13.76
N TYR A 36 -8.63 14.35 14.81
CA TYR A 36 -9.11 13.62 15.97
C TYR A 36 -10.27 14.35 16.67
N ASN A 37 -10.11 15.65 16.95
CA ASN A 37 -11.15 16.44 17.60
C ASN A 37 -12.44 16.42 16.78
N LYS A 38 -12.35 16.55 15.46
CA LYS A 38 -13.52 16.54 14.58
C LYS A 38 -14.19 15.17 14.52
N PHE A 39 -13.43 14.08 14.57
CA PHE A 39 -13.99 12.73 14.65
C PHE A 39 -14.75 12.48 15.96
N VAL A 40 -14.25 13.02 17.07
CA VAL A 40 -14.92 12.96 18.38
C VAL A 40 -16.21 13.80 18.35
N GLU A 41 -16.14 15.02 17.82
CA GLU A 41 -17.29 15.93 17.64
C GLU A 41 -18.40 15.28 16.81
N LEU A 42 -18.05 14.64 15.70
CA LEU A 42 -18.99 13.95 14.80
C LEU A 42 -19.47 12.59 15.33
N GLY A 43 -19.01 12.15 16.50
CA GLY A 43 -19.42 10.87 17.09
C GLY A 43 -19.00 9.63 16.27
N ILE A 44 -17.91 9.72 15.49
CA ILE A 44 -17.47 8.64 14.62
C ILE A 44 -17.12 7.39 15.44
N LYS A 45 -17.66 6.23 15.06
CA LYS A 45 -17.41 4.97 15.76
C LYS A 45 -15.91 4.63 15.74
N GLY A 46 -15.33 4.46 16.92
CA GLY A 46 -13.88 4.20 17.10
C GLY A 46 -13.05 5.44 17.38
N ALA A 47 -13.60 6.65 17.22
CA ALA A 47 -12.89 7.92 17.43
C ALA A 47 -12.57 8.23 18.90
N ARG A 48 -13.27 7.60 19.86
CA ARG A 48 -12.97 7.75 21.30
C ARG A 48 -11.55 7.28 21.66
N ASN A 49 -10.93 6.46 20.82
CA ASN A 49 -9.56 6.02 21.01
C ASN A 49 -8.62 6.77 20.05
N LYS A 50 -7.86 7.72 20.57
CA LYS A 50 -6.90 8.53 19.81
C LYS A 50 -5.84 7.69 19.09
N ASN A 51 -5.32 6.64 19.74
CA ASN A 51 -4.32 5.77 19.13
C ASN A 51 -4.91 5.01 17.95
N LYS A 52 -6.17 4.55 18.08
CA LYS A 52 -6.88 3.93 16.98
C LYS A 52 -7.02 4.86 15.76
N VAL A 53 -7.42 6.12 15.97
CA VAL A 53 -7.53 7.10 14.88
C VAL A 53 -6.19 7.32 14.19
N ARG A 54 -5.08 7.29 14.94
CA ARG A 54 -3.73 7.40 14.41
C ARG A 54 -3.31 6.16 13.63
N ASP A 55 -3.49 4.97 14.20
CA ASP A 55 -3.10 3.71 13.55
C ASP A 55 -3.85 3.49 12.23
N ASP A 56 -5.15 3.83 12.20
CA ASP A 56 -5.97 3.73 11.00
C ASP A 56 -5.55 4.80 9.95
N LEU A 57 -5.15 6.01 10.38
CA LEU A 57 -4.59 7.04 9.49
C LEU A 57 -3.22 6.64 8.92
N ASP A 58 -2.33 6.13 9.75
CA ASP A 58 -1.01 5.63 9.34
C ASP A 58 -1.16 4.48 8.34
N TYR A 59 -2.16 3.60 8.55
CA TYR A 59 -2.50 2.58 7.55
C TYR A 59 -2.92 3.20 6.21
N TYR A 60 -3.77 4.23 6.19
CA TYR A 60 -4.15 4.89 4.94
C TYR A 60 -2.98 5.66 4.28
N ILE A 61 -2.02 6.15 5.05
CA ILE A 61 -0.74 6.67 4.54
C ILE A 61 0.08 5.55 3.91
N GLU A 62 0.16 4.38 4.53
CA GLU A 62 0.85 3.22 3.97
C GLU A 62 0.23 2.73 2.66
N LEU A 63 -1.09 2.88 2.50
CA LEU A 63 -1.82 2.63 1.26
C LEU A 63 -1.70 3.76 0.24
N GLY A 64 -1.08 4.88 0.63
CA GLY A 64 -0.79 6.01 -0.22
C GLY A 64 -1.91 7.03 -0.34
N PHE A 65 -3.04 6.93 0.37
CA PHE A 65 -4.15 7.89 0.29
C PHE A 65 -3.86 9.25 0.90
N PHE A 66 -2.95 9.30 1.88
CA PHE A 66 -2.52 10.53 2.52
C PHE A 66 -1.01 10.61 2.57
N VAL A 67 -0.48 11.83 2.64
CA VAL A 67 0.93 12.10 2.91
C VAL A 67 1.06 12.88 4.21
N LYS A 68 2.14 12.59 4.96
CA LYS A 68 2.54 13.32 6.15
C LYS A 68 3.83 14.08 5.86
N LEU A 69 3.76 15.40 5.90
CA LEU A 69 4.93 16.28 5.76
C LEU A 69 5.20 17.01 7.06
N GLN A 70 6.44 17.36 7.32
CA GLN A 70 6.79 18.29 8.40
C GLN A 70 6.87 19.70 7.84
N ASN A 71 6.20 20.65 8.49
CA ASN A 71 6.41 22.07 8.21
C ASN A 71 7.70 22.58 8.85
N GLU A 72 8.01 23.86 8.62
CA GLU A 72 9.21 24.53 9.14
C GLU A 72 9.29 24.53 10.68
N ASN A 73 8.16 24.36 11.37
CA ASN A 73 8.06 24.24 12.82
C ASN A 73 8.08 22.78 13.32
N HIS A 74 8.53 21.83 12.49
CA HIS A 74 8.52 20.38 12.75
C HIS A 74 7.14 19.78 13.06
N GLN A 75 6.06 20.51 12.77
CA GLN A 75 4.70 20.01 12.96
C GLN A 75 4.31 19.12 11.79
N GLN A 76 3.74 17.95 12.12
CA GLN A 76 3.23 17.02 11.12
C GLN A 76 1.89 17.52 10.58
N LEU A 77 1.86 17.75 9.26
CA LEU A 77 0.68 18.11 8.50
C LEU A 77 0.31 16.98 7.54
N TYR A 78 -0.98 16.72 7.44
CA TYR A 78 -1.56 15.64 6.63
C TYR A 78 -2.28 16.24 5.43
N TYR A 79 -2.12 15.60 4.27
CA TYR A 79 -2.72 16.00 3.00
C TYR A 79 -3.26 14.78 2.28
N GLN A 80 -4.34 14.93 1.52
CA GLN A 80 -4.77 13.88 0.60
C GLN A 80 -3.77 13.76 -0.54
N THR A 81 -3.52 12.53 -0.95
CA THR A 81 -2.93 12.27 -2.26
C THR A 81 -4.06 12.05 -3.25
N HIS A 82 -3.80 12.30 -4.52
CA HIS A 82 -4.78 12.11 -5.60
C HIS A 82 -4.82 10.66 -6.11
N ILE A 83 -4.48 9.68 -5.27
CA ILE A 83 -4.59 8.26 -5.61
C ILE A 83 -6.05 7.82 -5.40
N GLY A 84 -6.78 7.55 -6.49
CA GLY A 84 -8.15 7.05 -6.47
C GLY A 84 -9.23 8.12 -6.17
N GLY A 85 -9.19 9.26 -6.87
CA GLY A 85 -10.22 10.32 -6.84
C GLY A 85 -10.34 11.06 -8.18
N ASP A 86 -11.44 11.80 -8.38
CA ASP A 86 -11.69 12.64 -9.56
C ASP A 86 -10.78 13.87 -9.55
N LEU A 87 -10.06 14.12 -10.65
CA LEU A 87 -9.05 15.17 -10.74
C LEU A 87 -9.55 16.43 -11.44
N LYS A 88 -9.01 17.58 -11.02
CA LYS A 88 -9.27 18.88 -11.66
C LYS A 88 -8.07 19.57 -12.34
N THR A 89 -6.80 19.14 -12.19
CA THR A 89 -5.66 19.75 -12.94
C THR A 89 -4.38 18.87 -13.09
N ASP A 90 -3.63 19.06 -14.18
CA ASP A 90 -2.46 18.27 -14.63
C ASP A 90 -1.23 18.24 -13.70
N MET A 91 -0.95 19.32 -12.96
CA MET A 91 0.28 19.45 -12.18
C MET A 91 0.29 18.55 -10.93
N TYR A 92 -0.87 18.36 -10.31
CA TYR A 92 -1.07 17.49 -9.14
C TYR A 92 -0.90 16.00 -9.46
N LEU A 93 -1.25 15.62 -10.70
CA LEU A 93 -1.05 14.27 -11.20
C LEU A 93 0.43 13.94 -11.34
N LEU A 94 1.24 14.87 -11.86
CA LEU A 94 2.67 14.64 -12.03
C LEU A 94 3.41 14.53 -10.68
N GLU A 95 3.10 15.40 -9.72
CA GLU A 95 3.65 15.31 -8.36
C GLU A 95 3.15 14.07 -7.62
N GLY A 96 1.87 13.72 -7.80
CA GLY A 96 1.29 12.47 -7.30
C GLY A 96 2.06 11.24 -7.79
N VAL A 97 2.34 11.15 -9.09
CA VAL A 97 3.14 10.03 -9.66
C VAL A 97 4.54 9.98 -9.05
N LYS A 98 5.21 11.13 -8.89
CA LYS A 98 6.56 11.18 -8.28
C LYS A 98 6.53 10.70 -6.84
N PHE A 99 5.57 11.18 -6.04
CA PHE A 99 5.38 10.74 -4.66
C PHE A 99 5.14 9.23 -4.57
N VAL A 100 4.21 8.71 -5.37
CA VAL A 100 3.89 7.28 -5.37
C VAL A 100 5.09 6.45 -5.78
N LYS A 101 5.87 6.91 -6.76
CA LYS A 101 7.12 6.25 -7.13
C LYS A 101 8.07 6.17 -5.93
N THR A 102 8.31 7.27 -5.21
CA THR A 102 9.18 7.27 -4.02
C THR A 102 8.66 6.33 -2.92
N LEU A 103 7.34 6.28 -2.71
CA LEU A 103 6.72 5.39 -1.75
C LEU A 103 6.92 3.91 -2.14
N LEU A 104 6.73 3.58 -3.42
CA LEU A 104 6.95 2.25 -3.98
C LEU A 104 8.43 1.84 -3.87
N ASP A 105 9.36 2.72 -4.22
CA ASP A 105 10.81 2.48 -4.12
C ASP A 105 11.20 2.15 -2.67
N THR A 106 10.66 2.89 -1.69
CA THR A 106 10.90 2.66 -0.26
C THR A 106 10.35 1.30 0.20
N LYS A 107 9.15 0.93 -0.26
CA LYS A 107 8.54 -0.36 0.07
C LYS A 107 9.30 -1.52 -0.55
N PHE A 108 9.72 -1.41 -1.82
CA PHE A 108 10.54 -2.42 -2.48
C PHE A 108 11.89 -2.60 -1.80
N LYS A 109 12.54 -1.51 -1.37
CA LYS A 109 13.76 -1.59 -0.57
C LYS A 109 13.52 -2.40 0.71
N LYS A 110 12.47 -2.08 1.48
CA LYS A 110 12.11 -2.83 2.69
C LYS A 110 11.87 -4.32 2.43
N ILE A 111 11.20 -4.66 1.32
CA ILE A 111 10.96 -6.06 0.93
C ILE A 111 12.27 -6.79 0.67
N ASN A 112 13.20 -6.17 -0.06
CA ASN A 112 14.54 -6.72 -0.30
C ASN A 112 15.30 -6.92 1.01
N ASP A 113 15.37 -5.89 1.85
CA ASP A 113 16.08 -5.93 3.14
C ASP A 113 15.53 -7.05 4.05
N GLU A 114 14.20 -7.24 4.08
CA GLU A 114 13.58 -8.31 4.86
C GLU A 114 13.78 -9.70 4.22
N TRP A 115 13.85 -9.79 2.89
CA TRP A 115 14.13 -11.04 2.19
C TRP A 115 15.54 -11.56 2.51
N GLU A 116 16.54 -10.67 2.52
CA GLU A 116 17.93 -11.02 2.81
C GLU A 116 18.09 -11.67 4.20
N LYS A 117 17.29 -11.24 5.18
CA LYS A 117 17.30 -11.75 6.56
C LYS A 117 16.68 -13.14 6.72
N LEU A 118 15.92 -13.64 5.74
CA LEU A 118 15.26 -14.93 5.85
C LEU A 118 16.24 -16.09 5.68
N ASP A 119 15.95 -17.24 6.30
CA ASP A 119 16.65 -18.50 6.04
C ASP A 119 15.85 -19.28 4.98
N LYS A 120 16.42 -19.39 3.77
CA LYS A 120 15.70 -19.78 2.54
C LYS A 120 15.34 -21.26 2.58
N ASP A 121 16.19 -22.07 3.18
CA ASP A 121 16.01 -23.50 3.35
C ASP A 121 14.87 -23.83 4.33
N LYS A 122 14.50 -22.86 5.18
CA LYS A 122 13.46 -23.02 6.21
C LYS A 122 12.18 -22.24 5.89
N LEU A 123 12.00 -21.78 4.66
CA LEU A 123 10.81 -20.98 4.30
C LEU A 123 9.51 -21.77 4.30
N PHE A 124 9.58 -23.11 4.18
CA PHE A 124 8.42 -23.99 4.10
C PHE A 124 8.54 -25.17 5.07
N TYR A 125 7.41 -25.57 5.66
CA TYR A 125 7.34 -26.80 6.46
C TYR A 125 7.19 -28.01 5.54
N LYS A 126 8.00 -29.06 5.77
CA LYS A 126 8.11 -30.26 4.92
C LYS A 126 6.80 -31.01 4.60
N GLN A 127 5.70 -30.84 5.35
CA GLN A 127 4.38 -31.38 4.96
C GLN A 127 3.26 -30.95 5.93
N LYS A 128 2.17 -30.38 5.41
CA LYS A 128 0.82 -30.49 6.01
C LYS A 128 -0.19 -30.75 4.90
N THR A 129 -1.02 -31.77 5.06
CA THR A 129 -2.10 -32.08 4.13
C THR A 129 -3.13 -30.94 4.12
N PHE A 130 -3.38 -30.36 2.95
CA PHE A 130 -4.52 -29.47 2.70
C PHE A 130 -5.36 -30.12 1.60
N GLY A 131 -6.50 -30.72 1.96
CA GLY A 131 -7.37 -31.42 1.01
C GLY A 131 -6.73 -32.67 0.37
N LYS A 132 -7.01 -32.91 -0.91
CA LYS A 132 -6.59 -34.12 -1.67
C LYS A 132 -5.10 -34.10 -2.13
N GLY A 133 -4.25 -33.21 -1.61
CA GLY A 133 -2.84 -33.14 -1.97
C GLY A 133 -1.92 -32.83 -0.77
N LYS A 134 -0.69 -33.37 -0.81
CA LYS A 134 0.38 -33.02 0.13
C LYS A 134 1.15 -31.83 -0.43
N TYR A 135 1.05 -30.68 0.23
CA TYR A 135 1.81 -29.48 -0.12
C TYR A 135 2.52 -28.92 1.11
N SER A 136 3.69 -28.35 0.91
CA SER A 136 4.40 -27.65 1.97
C SER A 136 3.67 -26.35 2.32
N LYS A 137 3.58 -26.05 3.61
CA LYS A 137 2.96 -24.80 4.08
C LYS A 137 4.03 -23.71 4.24
N PRO A 138 3.79 -22.47 3.77
CA PRO A 138 4.62 -21.33 4.12
C PRO A 138 4.83 -21.21 5.63
N THR A 139 6.04 -20.88 6.05
CA THR A 139 6.29 -20.52 7.44
C THR A 139 5.70 -19.15 7.77
N LYS A 140 5.48 -18.88 9.06
CA LYS A 140 5.06 -17.55 9.53
C LYS A 140 6.01 -16.43 9.08
N LYS A 141 7.30 -16.72 8.94
CA LYS A 141 8.29 -15.74 8.46
C LYS A 141 8.06 -15.40 6.99
N LEU A 142 7.85 -16.41 6.15
CA LEU A 142 7.50 -16.22 4.74
C LEU A 142 6.14 -15.51 4.60
N GLU A 143 5.12 -15.92 5.36
CA GLU A 143 3.79 -15.27 5.36
C GLU A 143 3.91 -13.77 5.69
N ARG A 144 4.67 -13.40 6.72
CA ARG A 144 4.90 -11.98 7.08
C ARG A 144 5.62 -11.20 5.99
N TRP A 145 6.61 -11.83 5.34
CA TRP A 145 7.31 -11.20 4.23
C TRP A 145 6.39 -10.97 3.03
N ILE A 146 5.55 -11.95 2.68
CA ILE A 146 4.54 -11.82 1.61
C ILE A 146 3.57 -10.67 1.93
N MET A 147 3.13 -10.51 3.18
CA MET A 147 2.24 -9.41 3.59
C MET A 147 2.83 -8.02 3.35
N LEU A 148 4.16 -7.87 3.23
CA LEU A 148 4.76 -6.58 2.86
C LEU A 148 4.35 -6.15 1.45
N LEU A 149 4.04 -7.12 0.56
CA LEU A 149 3.58 -6.88 -0.80
C LEU A 149 2.17 -6.29 -0.84
N ASP A 150 1.33 -6.56 0.16
CA ASP A 150 -0.09 -6.13 0.20
C ASP A 150 -0.22 -4.62 -0.04
N SER A 151 0.63 -3.82 0.60
CA SER A 151 0.60 -2.36 0.43
C SER A 151 1.01 -1.92 -0.98
N ILE A 152 1.94 -2.62 -1.63
CA ILE A 152 2.34 -2.35 -3.02
C ILE A 152 1.21 -2.70 -3.98
N ILE A 153 0.53 -3.83 -3.72
CA ILE A 153 -0.61 -4.30 -4.52
C ILE A 153 -1.73 -3.27 -4.48
N VAL A 154 -2.12 -2.81 -3.29
CA VAL A 154 -3.19 -1.81 -3.15
C VAL A 154 -2.82 -0.50 -3.86
N ILE A 155 -1.58 -0.01 -3.67
CA ILE A 155 -1.11 1.19 -4.39
C ILE A 155 -1.21 0.98 -5.91
N THR A 156 -0.79 -0.18 -6.41
CA THR A 156 -0.82 -0.49 -7.84
C THR A 156 -2.26 -0.56 -8.37
N GLN A 157 -3.19 -1.18 -7.63
CA GLN A 157 -4.61 -1.20 -8.00
C GLN A 157 -5.20 0.21 -8.04
N ASN A 158 -4.86 1.07 -7.08
CA ASN A 158 -5.35 2.44 -7.09
C ASN A 158 -4.76 3.27 -8.24
N LEU A 159 -3.48 3.05 -8.59
CA LEU A 159 -2.88 3.64 -9.78
C LEU A 159 -3.60 3.20 -11.06
N MET A 160 -3.95 1.91 -11.16
CA MET A 160 -4.72 1.37 -12.28
C MET A 160 -6.10 2.03 -12.36
N GLY A 161 -6.83 2.09 -11.25
CA GLY A 161 -8.13 2.77 -11.20
C GLY A 161 -8.04 4.23 -11.63
N THR A 162 -7.07 4.96 -11.09
CA THR A 162 -6.83 6.37 -11.47
C THR A 162 -6.53 6.52 -12.96
N ARG A 163 -5.73 5.60 -13.53
CA ARG A 163 -5.42 5.61 -14.97
C ARG A 163 -6.66 5.38 -15.84
N GLU A 164 -7.56 4.49 -15.43
CA GLU A 164 -8.80 4.19 -16.16
C GLU A 164 -9.79 5.36 -16.11
N THR A 165 -9.83 6.08 -14.99
CA THR A 165 -10.83 7.15 -14.77
C THR A 165 -10.32 8.56 -15.10
N MET A 166 -9.04 8.74 -15.44
CA MET A 166 -8.50 10.05 -15.76
C MET A 166 -8.66 10.41 -17.24
N ASP A 167 -9.13 11.62 -17.49
CA ASP A 167 -9.32 12.18 -18.85
C ASP A 167 -8.03 12.80 -19.43
N TYR A 168 -6.88 12.67 -18.75
CA TYR A 168 -5.63 13.33 -19.11
C TYR A 168 -4.65 12.38 -19.82
N ASP A 169 -4.65 12.41 -21.16
CA ASP A 169 -3.82 11.53 -21.99
C ASP A 169 -2.31 11.69 -21.75
N MET A 170 -1.83 12.91 -21.45
CA MET A 170 -0.39 13.17 -21.20
C MET A 170 0.17 12.42 -19.99
N LEU A 171 -0.68 12.00 -19.05
CA LEU A 171 -0.26 11.33 -17.82
C LEU A 171 -0.57 9.83 -17.82
N LYS A 172 -1.37 9.34 -18.79
CA LYS A 172 -1.63 7.90 -19.00
C LYS A 172 -0.35 7.11 -19.17
N ASP A 173 0.62 7.67 -19.86
CA ASP A 173 1.92 7.04 -20.05
C ASP A 173 2.73 6.95 -18.76
N ASN A 174 2.73 8.01 -17.94
CA ASN A 174 3.48 8.03 -16.68
C ASN A 174 2.91 7.03 -15.67
N TYR A 175 1.58 6.99 -15.51
CA TYR A 175 0.91 5.99 -14.68
C TYR A 175 1.13 4.58 -15.24
N SER A 176 0.99 4.37 -16.55
CA SER A 176 1.18 3.07 -17.18
C SER A 176 2.60 2.54 -17.01
N LYS A 177 3.61 3.41 -17.18
CA LYS A 177 5.02 3.06 -16.93
C LYS A 177 5.24 2.69 -15.47
N LEU A 178 4.70 3.47 -14.53
CA LEU A 178 4.82 3.17 -13.10
C LEU A 178 4.18 1.83 -12.75
N ILE A 179 2.92 1.61 -13.12
CA ILE A 179 2.18 0.35 -12.91
C ILE A 179 2.96 -0.83 -13.51
N THR A 180 3.41 -0.71 -14.76
CA THR A 180 4.14 -1.78 -15.46
C THR A 180 5.46 -2.10 -14.76
N ASN A 181 6.20 -1.09 -14.32
CA ASN A 181 7.46 -1.28 -13.61
C ASN A 181 7.22 -1.93 -12.22
N THR A 182 6.19 -1.51 -11.49
CA THR A 182 5.81 -2.12 -10.22
C THR A 182 5.45 -3.60 -10.37
N ILE A 183 4.65 -3.95 -11.38
CA ILE A 183 4.30 -5.35 -11.68
C ILE A 183 5.56 -6.15 -12.09
N LYS A 184 6.49 -5.56 -12.85
CA LYS A 184 7.77 -6.20 -13.20
C LYS A 184 8.60 -6.51 -11.94
N GLU A 185 8.70 -5.59 -11.00
CA GLU A 185 9.40 -5.83 -9.74
C GLU A 185 8.71 -6.90 -8.89
N LEU A 186 7.39 -6.86 -8.74
CA LEU A 186 6.62 -7.92 -8.06
C LEU A 186 6.85 -9.30 -8.69
N ASN A 187 6.97 -9.37 -10.02
CA ASN A 187 7.30 -10.59 -10.74
C ASN A 187 8.72 -11.09 -10.46
N LYS A 188 9.71 -10.19 -10.32
CA LYS A 188 11.06 -10.59 -9.90
C LYS A 188 11.04 -11.27 -8.53
N PHE A 189 10.31 -10.70 -7.57
CA PHE A 189 10.14 -11.31 -6.24
C PHE A 189 9.46 -12.68 -6.30
N THR A 190 8.43 -12.81 -7.14
CA THR A 190 7.71 -14.07 -7.31
C THR A 190 8.64 -15.17 -7.83
N LYS A 191 9.43 -14.88 -8.87
CA LYS A 191 10.44 -15.77 -9.43
C LYS A 191 11.54 -16.10 -8.43
N LEU A 192 11.97 -15.11 -7.65
CA LEU A 192 12.98 -15.30 -6.61
C LEU A 192 12.50 -16.30 -5.57
N VAL A 193 11.28 -16.14 -5.05
CA VAL A 193 10.69 -17.08 -4.09
C VAL A 193 10.47 -18.46 -4.73
N HIS A 194 9.96 -18.52 -5.97
CA HIS A 194 9.69 -19.77 -6.69
C HIS A 194 10.94 -20.61 -6.93
N SER A 195 12.08 -19.95 -7.23
CA SER A 195 13.35 -20.62 -7.49
C SER A 195 14.07 -21.12 -6.22
N THR A 196 13.67 -20.67 -5.01
CA THR A 196 14.33 -21.09 -3.76
C THR A 196 14.20 -22.58 -3.44
N SER A 197 13.14 -23.26 -3.91
CA SER A 197 12.96 -24.69 -3.63
C SER A 197 11.99 -25.36 -4.62
N LYS A 198 12.49 -26.35 -5.37
CA LYS A 198 11.69 -27.13 -6.33
C LYS A 198 10.49 -27.81 -5.67
N GLU A 199 10.65 -28.30 -4.44
CA GLU A 199 9.60 -28.99 -3.67
C GLU A 199 8.43 -28.06 -3.29
N ASN A 200 8.65 -26.75 -3.33
CA ASN A 200 7.72 -25.74 -2.83
C ASN A 200 7.15 -24.83 -3.93
N GLN A 201 7.53 -25.03 -5.19
CA GLN A 201 7.08 -24.24 -6.35
C GLN A 201 5.56 -24.06 -6.38
N ARG A 202 4.81 -25.14 -6.19
CA ARG A 202 3.35 -25.10 -6.22
C ARG A 202 2.73 -24.33 -5.04
N ALA A 203 3.40 -24.32 -3.88
CA ALA A 203 2.96 -23.51 -2.74
C ALA A 203 3.17 -22.01 -3.01
N VAL A 204 4.28 -21.66 -3.66
CA VAL A 204 4.56 -20.29 -4.11
C VAL A 204 3.54 -19.86 -5.16
N GLU A 205 3.26 -20.69 -6.16
CA GLU A 205 2.25 -20.43 -7.18
C GLU A 205 0.88 -20.13 -6.56
N VAL A 206 0.44 -20.93 -5.59
CA VAL A 206 -0.86 -20.70 -4.90
C VAL A 206 -0.90 -19.39 -4.13
N VAL A 207 0.23 -18.99 -3.52
CA VAL A 207 0.31 -17.71 -2.79
C VAL A 207 0.17 -16.53 -3.75
N PHE A 208 0.96 -16.52 -4.83
CA PHE A 208 1.02 -15.40 -5.77
C PHE A 208 -0.11 -15.43 -6.82
N ALA A 209 -0.80 -16.55 -7.01
CA ALA A 209 -2.01 -16.61 -7.84
C ALA A 209 -3.17 -15.76 -7.29
N ARG A 210 -3.11 -15.36 -6.02
CA ARG A 210 -4.09 -14.47 -5.38
C ARG A 210 -3.89 -13.00 -5.73
N MET A 211 -2.78 -12.65 -6.38
CA MET A 211 -2.52 -11.27 -6.77
C MET A 211 -3.54 -10.83 -7.82
N PRO A 212 -4.01 -9.57 -7.78
CA PRO A 212 -4.98 -9.04 -8.74
C PRO A 212 -4.37 -8.73 -10.11
N PHE A 213 -3.09 -9.05 -10.32
CA PHE A 213 -2.37 -8.86 -11.59
C PHE A 213 -1.77 -10.19 -12.05
N LYS A 214 -1.50 -10.32 -13.35
CA LYS A 214 -0.86 -11.51 -13.91
C LYS A 214 0.56 -11.66 -13.36
N MET A 215 0.76 -12.66 -12.51
CA MET A 215 2.07 -13.04 -11.99
C MET A 215 2.75 -14.07 -12.89
N THR A 216 4.08 -14.01 -12.94
CA THR A 216 4.94 -14.93 -13.69
C THR A 216 5.91 -15.60 -12.73
N PHE A 217 6.17 -16.88 -12.96
CA PHE A 217 7.01 -17.75 -12.16
C PHE A 217 8.23 -18.19 -12.99
#